data_AF-A0A1G2HFT6-F1
#
_entry.id   AF-A0A1G2HFT6-F1
#
_cell.length_a   1.000
_cell.length_b   1.000
_cell.length_c   1.000
_cell.angle_alpha   90.00
_cell.angle_beta   90.00
_cell.angle_gamma   90.00
#
_symmetry.space_group_name_H-M   'P 1'
#
loop_
_entity.id
_entity.type
_entity.pdbx_description
1 polymer ?
#
loop_
_entity_poly.entity_id
_entity_poly.type
_entity_poly.pdbx_seq_one_letter_code
_entity_poly.pdbx_strand_id
1 'polypeptide(L)'
;MVETAEKTIQNTQTKNTGSFYDLYIILSPTIIDENISTLENTIKTIIEKNEGKIEKTNKFIKKELIHAVQGSRSAYSSSVYFWMEPEKIENVQNEIKELEQDILRFMLTKTTPEIFKTKTITRAVVDKIERESEERIRGKVGSVSEPTKISTEKSVETKDRVTLDDIDKQLDEIMDTL
;
A
#
# COMPACT_ATOMS: atom_id res chain seq x y z
N MET A 1 -43.65 23.67 14.28
CA MET A 1 -43.31 22.24 14.43
C MET A 1 -42.20 21.96 13.45
N VAL A 2 -41.11 21.32 13.88
CA VAL A 2 -39.92 21.09 13.03
C VAL A 2 -40.08 19.73 12.37
N GLU A 3 -40.14 19.71 11.05
CA GLU A 3 -40.26 18.48 10.26
C GLU A 3 -38.86 17.90 10.05
N THR A 4 -38.52 16.89 10.86
CA THR A 4 -37.23 16.22 10.82
C THR A 4 -37.11 15.41 9.52
N ALA A 5 -36.22 15.83 8.62
CA ALA A 5 -35.92 15.10 7.40
C ALA A 5 -35.18 13.79 7.73
N GLU A 6 -35.90 12.67 7.78
CA GLU A 6 -35.33 11.32 7.87
C GLU A 6 -34.60 10.95 6.57
N LYS A 7 -33.33 11.37 6.47
CA LYS A 7 -32.46 11.01 5.35
C LYS A 7 -32.10 9.53 5.42
N THR A 8 -32.98 8.69 4.88
CA THR A 8 -32.77 7.26 4.72
C THR A 8 -31.54 7.02 3.84
N ILE A 9 -30.42 6.61 4.46
CA ILE A 9 -29.23 6.18 3.74
C ILE A 9 -29.53 4.81 3.14
N GLN A 10 -30.05 4.80 1.91
CA GLN A 10 -30.19 3.54 1.16
C GLN A 10 -28.80 3.04 0.78
N ASN A 11 -28.35 1.99 1.47
CA ASN A 11 -27.14 1.25 1.14
C ASN A 11 -27.37 0.47 -0.16
N THR A 12 -27.26 1.16 -1.30
CA THR A 12 -27.45 0.58 -2.62
C THR A 12 -26.24 -0.28 -2.99
N GLN A 13 -26.33 -1.58 -2.67
CA GLN A 13 -25.57 -2.60 -3.39
C GLN A 13 -26.01 -2.62 -4.86
N THR A 14 -25.50 -1.67 -5.62
CA THR A 14 -25.57 -1.65 -7.07
C THR A 14 -24.89 -2.91 -7.58
N LYS A 15 -25.69 -3.86 -8.08
CA LYS A 15 -25.18 -5.03 -8.79
C LYS A 15 -24.22 -4.53 -9.86
N ASN A 16 -22.97 -4.96 -9.78
CA ASN A 16 -21.97 -4.57 -10.75
C ASN A 16 -22.28 -5.30 -12.07
N THR A 17 -22.55 -4.52 -13.13
CA THR A 17 -22.74 -5.03 -14.49
C THR A 17 -21.37 -5.08 -15.20
N GLY A 18 -21.23 -5.97 -16.17
CA GLY A 18 -20.00 -6.13 -16.97
C GLY A 18 -19.04 -7.21 -16.45
N SER A 19 -17.82 -7.18 -16.97
CA SER A 19 -16.72 -8.07 -16.57
C SER A 19 -15.84 -7.44 -15.51
N PHE A 20 -15.20 -8.27 -14.69
CA PHE A 20 -14.27 -7.82 -13.65
C PHE A 20 -12.82 -7.88 -14.14
N TYR A 21 -12.06 -6.82 -13.88
CA TYR A 21 -10.69 -6.64 -14.36
C TYR A 21 -9.71 -6.29 -13.24
N ASP A 22 -8.46 -6.72 -13.40
CA ASP A 22 -7.27 -6.27 -12.67
C ASP A 22 -6.36 -5.51 -13.65
N LEU A 23 -6.09 -4.25 -13.33
CA LEU A 23 -5.05 -3.43 -13.94
C LEU A 23 -3.84 -3.42 -13.01
N TYR A 24 -2.85 -4.24 -13.31
CA TYR A 24 -1.57 -4.29 -12.61
C TYR A 24 -0.56 -3.35 -13.27
N ILE A 25 0.12 -2.51 -12.48
CA ILE A 25 1.03 -1.46 -12.96
C ILE A 25 2.36 -1.54 -12.23
N ILE A 26 3.45 -1.35 -12.97
CA ILE A 26 4.83 -1.23 -12.48
C ILE A 26 5.37 0.16 -12.90
N LEU A 27 5.88 0.93 -11.94
CA LEU A 27 6.47 2.26 -12.15
C LEU A 27 7.98 2.26 -11.90
N SER A 28 8.68 3.24 -12.49
CA SER A 28 10.09 3.48 -12.22
C SER A 28 10.33 3.70 -10.71
N PRO A 29 11.42 3.18 -10.09
CA PRO A 29 11.75 3.48 -8.70
C PRO A 29 12.25 4.91 -8.47
N THR A 30 12.46 5.69 -9.54
CA THR A 30 12.88 7.10 -9.50
C THR A 30 11.71 8.09 -9.41
N ILE A 31 10.47 7.62 -9.53
CA ILE A 31 9.27 8.44 -9.41
C ILE A 31 9.16 9.01 -7.97
N ILE A 32 8.70 10.25 -7.85
CA ILE A 32 8.40 10.90 -6.57
C ILE A 32 6.95 10.61 -6.14
N ASP A 33 6.68 10.63 -4.82
CA ASP A 33 5.37 10.24 -4.26
C ASP A 33 4.20 11.14 -4.73
N GLU A 34 4.47 12.41 -5.08
CA GLU A 34 3.49 13.32 -5.67
C GLU A 34 3.05 12.87 -7.07
N ASN A 35 3.99 12.40 -7.90
CA ASN A 35 3.70 11.83 -9.21
C ASN A 35 2.95 10.50 -9.09
N ILE A 36 3.29 9.65 -8.12
CA ILE A 36 2.53 8.41 -7.81
C ILE A 36 1.07 8.76 -7.51
N SER A 37 0.84 9.74 -6.62
CA SER A 37 -0.50 10.17 -6.19
C SER A 37 -1.31 10.77 -7.34
N THR A 38 -0.64 11.56 -8.19
CA THR A 38 -1.23 12.12 -9.41
C THR A 38 -1.63 11.01 -10.40
N LEU A 39 -0.74 10.05 -10.63
CA LEU A 39 -0.99 8.92 -11.52
C LEU A 39 -2.13 8.02 -11.02
N GLU A 40 -2.20 7.73 -9.71
CA GLU A 40 -3.34 7.00 -9.11
C GLU A 40 -4.68 7.69 -9.43
N ASN A 41 -4.74 9.02 -9.37
CA ASN A 41 -5.96 9.77 -9.66
C ASN A 41 -6.26 9.84 -11.16
N THR A 42 -5.24 9.96 -12.01
CA THR A 42 -5.39 9.88 -13.47
C THR A 42 -5.95 8.52 -13.89
N ILE A 43 -5.44 7.41 -13.34
CA ILE A 43 -5.92 6.06 -13.64
C ILE A 43 -7.40 5.90 -13.21
N LYS A 44 -7.77 6.35 -12.01
CA LYS A 44 -9.17 6.34 -11.54
C LYS A 44 -10.07 7.11 -12.52
N THR A 45 -9.64 8.32 -12.89
CA THR A 45 -10.36 9.19 -13.84
C THR A 45 -10.55 8.52 -15.19
N ILE A 46 -9.52 7.86 -15.76
CA ILE A 46 -9.63 7.13 -17.04
C ILE A 46 -10.65 5.99 -16.96
N ILE A 47 -10.63 5.22 -15.85
CA ILE A 47 -11.57 4.12 -15.64
C ILE A 47 -13.00 4.64 -15.52
N GLU A 48 -13.24 5.64 -14.66
CA GLU A 48 -14.58 6.21 -14.42
C GLU A 48 -15.14 6.95 -15.65
N LYS A 49 -14.30 7.68 -16.39
CA LYS A 49 -14.63 8.31 -17.69
C LYS A 49 -15.12 7.30 -18.72
N ASN A 50 -14.58 6.08 -18.71
CA ASN A 50 -14.99 4.97 -19.57
C ASN A 50 -16.10 4.10 -18.93
N GLU A 51 -16.85 4.66 -17.98
CA GLU A 51 -17.96 4.03 -17.24
C GLU A 51 -17.56 2.78 -16.43
N GLY A 52 -16.29 2.68 -16.04
CA GLY A 52 -15.80 1.65 -15.13
C GLY A 52 -16.14 1.97 -13.68
N LYS A 53 -16.63 0.97 -12.93
CA LYS A 53 -16.88 1.08 -11.50
C LYS A 53 -15.75 0.43 -10.72
N ILE A 54 -14.96 1.24 -10.02
CA ILE A 54 -13.84 0.77 -9.20
C ILE A 54 -14.36 0.05 -7.95
N GLU A 55 -13.89 -1.18 -7.74
CA GLU A 55 -14.19 -2.02 -6.57
C GLU A 55 -13.10 -1.86 -5.50
N LYS A 56 -11.83 -1.82 -5.94
CA LYS A 56 -10.69 -1.70 -5.03
C LYS A 56 -9.47 -1.06 -5.72
N THR A 57 -8.82 -0.14 -5.04
CA THR A 57 -7.47 0.36 -5.41
C THR A 57 -6.49 -0.07 -4.33
N ASN A 58 -5.40 -0.75 -4.70
CA ASN A 58 -4.26 -0.91 -3.80
C ASN A 58 -3.37 0.34 -3.87
N LYS A 59 -2.63 0.64 -2.80
CA LYS A 59 -1.56 1.66 -2.86
C LYS A 59 -0.36 1.10 -3.61
N PHE A 60 0.40 1.96 -4.29
CA PHE A 60 1.72 1.58 -4.80
C PHE A 60 2.68 1.19 -3.66
N ILE A 61 3.34 0.05 -3.82
CA ILE A 61 4.34 -0.49 -2.87
C ILE A 61 5.65 -0.70 -3.62
N LYS A 62 6.75 -0.16 -3.08
CA LYS A 62 8.11 -0.40 -3.56
C LYS A 62 8.52 -1.85 -3.27
N LYS A 63 9.01 -2.56 -4.29
CA LYS A 63 9.49 -3.94 -4.17
C LYS A 63 10.84 -4.08 -4.86
N GLU A 64 11.68 -4.95 -4.30
CA GLU A 64 12.87 -5.46 -4.98
C GLU A 64 12.45 -6.45 -6.07
N LEU A 65 13.17 -6.39 -7.19
CA LEU A 65 12.98 -7.21 -8.38
C LEU A 65 14.10 -8.24 -8.48
N ILE A 66 13.75 -9.48 -8.86
CA ILE A 66 14.71 -10.58 -9.00
C ILE A 66 15.77 -10.25 -10.07
N HIS A 67 15.34 -9.62 -11.18
CA HIS A 67 16.18 -9.11 -12.26
C HIS A 67 15.96 -7.61 -12.42
N ALA A 68 16.96 -6.90 -12.95
CA ALA A 68 16.85 -5.47 -13.21
C ALA A 68 15.89 -5.19 -14.38
N VAL A 69 15.00 -4.22 -14.23
CA VAL A 69 14.15 -3.68 -15.30
C VAL A 69 14.63 -2.26 -15.57
N GLN A 70 14.98 -1.95 -16.82
CA GLN A 70 15.60 -0.68 -17.22
C GLN A 70 16.77 -0.24 -16.30
N GLY A 71 17.63 -1.20 -15.93
CA GLY A 71 18.79 -0.97 -15.05
C GLY A 71 18.47 -0.93 -13.55
N SER A 72 17.20 -0.86 -13.16
CA SER A 72 16.77 -0.77 -11.76
C SER A 72 16.40 -2.13 -11.15
N ARG A 73 16.90 -2.41 -9.93
CA ARG A 73 16.52 -3.62 -9.16
C ARG A 73 15.33 -3.41 -8.22
N SER A 74 14.74 -2.22 -8.17
CA SER A 74 13.46 -1.99 -7.48
C SER A 74 12.46 -1.31 -8.40
N ALA A 75 11.18 -1.41 -8.06
CA ALA A 75 10.08 -0.71 -8.74
C ALA A 75 8.91 -0.51 -7.78
N TYR A 76 8.05 0.47 -8.06
CA TYR A 76 6.74 0.55 -7.39
C TYR A 76 5.73 -0.31 -8.16
N SER A 77 4.82 -0.97 -7.44
CA SER A 77 3.77 -1.79 -8.05
C SER A 77 2.43 -1.64 -7.35
N SER A 78 1.34 -1.65 -8.12
CA SER A 78 -0.04 -1.66 -7.61
C SER A 78 -0.99 -2.42 -8.54
N SER A 79 -2.19 -2.70 -8.04
CA SER A 79 -3.35 -3.16 -8.82
C SER A 79 -4.56 -2.26 -8.56
N VAL A 80 -5.30 -1.97 -9.62
CA VAL A 80 -6.64 -1.37 -9.57
C VAL A 80 -7.64 -2.37 -10.11
N TYR A 81 -8.72 -2.59 -9.36
CA TYR A 81 -9.72 -3.59 -9.67
C TYR A 81 -11.10 -2.96 -9.85
N PHE A 82 -11.75 -3.29 -10.96
CA PHE A 82 -12.95 -2.59 -11.40
C PHE A 82 -13.84 -3.46 -12.29
N TRP A 83 -15.10 -3.07 -12.37
CA TRP A 83 -16.11 -3.64 -13.27
C TRP A 83 -16.26 -2.74 -14.49
N MET A 84 -16.35 -3.32 -15.67
CA MET A 84 -16.49 -2.60 -16.93
C MET A 84 -17.12 -3.49 -18.00
N GLU A 85 -17.89 -2.89 -18.91
CA GLU A 85 -18.36 -3.60 -20.10
C GLU A 85 -17.19 -3.94 -21.04
N PRO A 86 -17.07 -5.18 -21.56
CA PRO A 86 -15.92 -5.60 -22.35
C PRO A 86 -15.60 -4.73 -23.57
N GLU A 87 -16.61 -4.06 -24.13
CA GLU A 87 -16.49 -3.17 -25.29
C GLU A 87 -15.67 -1.89 -24.99
N LYS A 88 -15.60 -1.47 -23.72
CA LYS A 88 -14.92 -0.22 -23.31
C LYS A 88 -13.48 -0.44 -22.83
N ILE A 89 -13.06 -1.70 -22.68
CA ILE A 89 -11.76 -2.05 -22.11
C ILE A 89 -10.58 -1.63 -23.00
N GLU A 90 -10.78 -1.59 -24.32
CA GLU A 90 -9.75 -1.18 -25.28
C GLU A 90 -9.46 0.32 -25.19
N ASN A 91 -10.47 1.15 -24.95
CA ASN A 91 -10.29 2.59 -24.73
C ASN A 91 -9.43 2.85 -23.49
N VAL A 92 -9.75 2.20 -22.36
CA VAL A 92 -8.94 2.28 -21.13
C VAL A 92 -7.52 1.79 -21.37
N GLN A 93 -7.34 0.67 -22.07
CA GLN A 93 -6.02 0.16 -22.41
C GLN A 93 -5.21 1.16 -23.24
N ASN A 94 -5.83 1.85 -24.19
CA ASN A 94 -5.15 2.82 -25.04
C ASN A 94 -4.87 4.12 -24.29
N GLU A 95 -5.83 4.68 -23.54
CA GLU A 95 -5.58 5.86 -22.68
C GLU A 95 -4.46 5.64 -21.66
N ILE A 96 -4.27 4.41 -21.15
CA ILE A 96 -3.15 4.07 -20.25
C ILE A 96 -1.81 3.98 -20.99
N LYS A 97 -1.78 3.58 -22.28
CA LYS A 97 -0.52 3.56 -23.06
C LYS A 97 0.03 4.95 -23.28
N GLU A 98 -0.84 5.94 -23.50
CA GLU A 98 -0.43 7.33 -23.70
C GLU A 98 0.12 8.00 -22.42
N LEU A 99 0.07 7.33 -21.26
CA LEU A 99 0.68 7.79 -20.00
C LEU A 99 2.21 7.52 -19.98
N GLU A 100 2.93 8.08 -20.95
CA GLU A 100 4.39 7.95 -21.05
C GLU A 100 5.13 9.00 -20.22
N GLN A 101 5.61 8.58 -19.04
CA GLN A 101 6.87 9.06 -18.46
C GLN A 101 7.35 8.18 -17.28
N ASP A 102 6.42 7.57 -16.53
CA ASP A 102 6.74 6.86 -15.28
C ASP A 102 6.35 5.36 -15.25
N ILE A 103 5.54 4.88 -16.21
CA ILE A 103 5.08 3.47 -16.26
C ILE A 103 6.12 2.61 -16.99
N LEU A 104 6.73 1.65 -16.28
CA LEU A 104 7.64 0.66 -16.88
C LEU A 104 6.88 -0.43 -17.64
N ARG A 105 5.73 -0.84 -17.11
CA ARG A 105 4.83 -1.84 -17.69
C ARG A 105 3.48 -1.79 -16.99
N PHE A 106 2.41 -2.01 -17.73
CA PHE A 106 1.11 -2.40 -17.17
C PHE A 106 0.62 -3.72 -17.77
N MET A 107 -0.39 -4.31 -17.14
CA MET A 107 -1.09 -5.49 -17.61
C MET A 107 -2.56 -5.37 -17.23
N LEU A 108 -3.45 -5.57 -18.20
CA LEU A 108 -4.89 -5.52 -18.00
C LEU A 108 -5.45 -6.93 -18.22
N THR A 109 -6.06 -7.49 -17.17
CA THR A 109 -6.45 -8.91 -17.13
C THR A 109 -7.87 -9.07 -16.60
N LYS A 110 -8.70 -9.83 -17.32
CA LYS A 110 -10.02 -10.26 -16.82
C LYS A 110 -9.83 -11.28 -15.70
N THR A 111 -10.55 -11.09 -14.59
CA THR A 111 -10.40 -11.89 -13.36
C THR A 111 -11.76 -12.10 -12.68
N THR A 112 -11.78 -12.61 -11.44
CA THR A 112 -12.99 -12.77 -10.63
C THR A 112 -12.88 -11.97 -9.32
N PRO A 113 -13.98 -11.46 -8.75
CA PRO A 113 -13.96 -10.68 -7.51
C PRO A 113 -13.60 -11.53 -6.26
N GLU A 114 -13.44 -12.84 -6.42
CA GLU A 114 -13.11 -13.74 -5.30
C GLU A 114 -11.67 -13.58 -4.81
N ILE A 115 -10.80 -12.95 -5.60
CA ILE A 115 -9.39 -12.70 -5.26
C ILE A 115 -9.19 -11.84 -3.99
N PHE A 116 -10.21 -11.10 -3.54
CA PHE A 116 -10.15 -10.37 -2.24
C PHE A 116 -10.72 -11.16 -1.07
N LYS A 117 -11.34 -12.32 -1.30
CA LYS A 117 -11.89 -13.20 -0.25
C LYS A 117 -10.77 -13.98 0.46
N THR A 118 -9.57 -13.41 0.57
CA THR A 118 -8.45 -14.01 1.31
C THR A 118 -8.84 -14.11 2.77
N LYS A 119 -8.85 -15.35 3.28
CA LYS A 119 -9.28 -15.73 4.64
C LYS A 119 -8.93 -14.67 5.67
N THR A 120 -9.95 -14.21 6.42
CA THR A 120 -9.75 -13.58 7.73
C THR A 120 -8.71 -14.39 8.49
N ILE A 121 -7.65 -13.74 9.01
CA ILE A 121 -6.75 -14.41 9.95
C ILE A 121 -7.58 -14.66 11.21
N THR A 122 -8.18 -15.84 11.29
CA THR A 122 -8.92 -16.26 12.48
C THR A 122 -7.95 -16.29 13.65
N ARG A 123 -8.44 -16.01 14.85
CA ARG A 123 -7.62 -15.99 16.06
C ARG A 123 -6.79 -17.27 16.21
N ALA A 124 -7.36 -18.43 15.87
CA ALA A 124 -6.67 -19.73 15.81
C ALA A 124 -5.41 -19.78 14.90
N VAL A 125 -5.28 -18.93 13.89
CA VAL A 125 -4.07 -18.82 13.05
C VAL A 125 -3.03 -17.93 13.75
N VAL A 126 -3.45 -16.84 14.41
CA VAL A 126 -2.58 -16.00 15.25
C VAL A 126 -2.04 -16.82 16.42
N ASP A 127 -2.92 -17.46 17.18
CA ASP A 127 -2.59 -18.30 18.34
C ASP A 127 -1.65 -19.46 17.98
N LYS A 128 -1.63 -19.89 16.71
CA LYS A 128 -0.72 -20.93 16.21
C LYS A 128 0.67 -20.35 15.89
N ILE A 129 0.73 -19.20 15.23
CA ILE A 129 1.99 -18.50 14.93
C ILE A 129 2.68 -18.06 16.23
N GLU A 130 1.92 -17.57 17.22
CA GLU A 130 2.43 -17.20 18.54
C GLU A 130 3.04 -18.43 19.26
N ARG A 131 2.31 -19.56 19.33
CA ARG A 131 2.82 -20.81 19.91
C ARG A 131 4.09 -21.32 19.22
N GLU A 132 4.11 -21.36 17.89
CA GLU A 132 5.31 -21.76 17.13
C GLU A 132 6.50 -20.80 17.35
N SER A 133 6.25 -19.52 17.63
CA SER A 133 7.30 -18.55 17.97
C SER A 133 7.84 -18.75 19.39
N GLU A 134 6.97 -19.03 20.37
CA GLU A 134 7.39 -19.31 21.75
C GLU A 134 8.19 -20.62 21.87
N GLU A 135 7.78 -21.67 21.16
CA GLU A 135 8.51 -22.95 21.14
C GLU A 135 9.93 -22.79 20.58
N ARG A 136 10.10 -21.97 19.52
CA ARG A 136 11.42 -21.63 18.97
C ARG A 136 12.29 -20.84 19.94
N ILE A 137 11.70 -19.97 20.77
CA ILE A 137 12.43 -19.25 21.81
C ILE A 137 12.85 -20.21 22.93
N ARG A 138 11.93 -21.06 23.44
CA ARG A 138 12.24 -22.05 24.49
C ARG A 138 13.32 -23.05 24.06
N GLY A 139 13.29 -23.50 22.81
CA GLY A 139 14.30 -24.41 22.24
C GLY A 139 15.73 -23.85 22.22
N LYS A 140 15.91 -22.53 22.37
CA LYS A 140 17.23 -21.86 22.32
C LYS A 140 17.80 -21.51 23.70
N VAL A 141 17.06 -21.74 24.80
CA VAL A 141 17.49 -21.43 26.18
C VAL A 141 18.28 -22.59 26.82
N GLY A 142 18.30 -23.77 26.20
CA GLY A 142 18.96 -24.99 26.73
C GLY A 142 20.50 -25.02 26.69
N SER A 143 21.19 -23.92 26.39
CA SER A 143 22.66 -23.84 26.42
C SER A 143 23.14 -22.42 26.70
N VAL A 144 23.15 -22.05 27.98
CA VAL A 144 23.82 -20.83 28.48
C VAL A 144 24.95 -21.28 29.41
N SER A 145 26.18 -21.17 28.94
CA SER A 145 27.39 -21.27 29.76
C SER A 145 28.00 -19.88 29.97
N GLU A 146 27.45 -19.19 30.98
CA GLU A 146 27.98 -18.10 31.82
C GLU A 146 28.63 -16.82 31.24
N PRO A 147 28.59 -15.70 32.00
CA PRO A 147 28.94 -14.36 31.51
C PRO A 147 30.37 -13.91 31.88
N THR A 148 30.96 -12.96 31.14
CA THR A 148 32.14 -12.18 31.57
C THR A 148 32.11 -10.74 31.05
N LYS A 149 32.76 -9.83 31.79
CA LYS A 149 32.62 -8.37 31.82
C LYS A 149 33.16 -7.59 30.60
N ILE A 150 32.37 -6.60 30.16
CA ILE A 150 32.69 -5.15 29.96
C ILE A 150 34.19 -4.76 29.80
N SER A 151 34.59 -4.13 28.67
CA SER A 151 34.85 -2.66 28.56
C SER A 151 35.40 -2.19 27.18
N THR A 152 35.03 -0.96 26.75
CA THR A 152 35.75 0.08 25.93
C THR A 152 36.91 -0.31 24.98
N GLU A 153 37.10 0.26 23.76
CA GLU A 153 36.93 1.62 23.19
C GLU A 153 37.19 1.56 21.64
N LYS A 154 37.06 2.59 20.75
CA LYS A 154 36.07 3.67 20.52
C LYS A 154 36.48 4.52 19.28
N SER A 155 35.58 4.72 18.31
CA SER A 155 35.55 5.85 17.35
C SER A 155 34.18 5.81 16.62
N VAL A 156 33.13 6.55 17.02
CA VAL A 156 32.88 8.00 16.79
C VAL A 156 32.83 8.29 15.27
N GLU A 157 31.74 8.76 14.67
CA GLU A 157 31.04 10.04 14.91
C GLU A 157 29.56 9.94 14.42
N THR A 158 28.53 10.05 15.28
CA THR A 158 27.57 11.18 15.44
C THR A 158 27.17 11.87 14.12
N LYS A 159 25.90 12.05 13.76
CA LYS A 159 24.77 12.64 14.52
C LYS A 159 23.42 12.12 13.99
N ASP A 160 22.26 12.17 14.66
CA ASP A 160 21.87 12.43 16.06
C ASP A 160 20.46 11.79 16.28
N ARG A 161 19.86 11.92 17.48
CA ARG A 161 18.46 11.56 17.76
C ARG A 161 17.82 12.57 18.73
N VAL A 162 16.83 13.31 18.25
CA VAL A 162 16.01 14.22 19.07
C VAL A 162 15.16 13.40 20.04
N THR A 163 15.19 13.77 21.31
CA THR A 163 14.37 13.20 22.38
C THR A 163 13.04 13.94 22.49
N LEU A 164 11.98 13.25 22.93
CA LEU A 164 10.63 13.83 23.00
C LEU A 164 10.56 15.07 23.92
N ASP A 165 11.40 15.10 24.96
CA ASP A 165 11.48 16.19 25.94
C ASP A 165 12.01 17.51 25.32
N ASP A 166 12.75 17.45 24.20
CA ASP A 166 13.25 18.65 23.51
C ASP A 166 12.18 19.32 22.64
N ILE A 167 11.16 18.57 22.20
CA ILE A 167 10.09 19.05 21.31
C ILE A 167 9.10 19.93 22.10
N ASP A 168 8.75 19.51 23.32
CA ASP A 168 7.83 20.25 24.20
C ASP A 168 8.34 21.68 24.45
N LYS A 169 9.64 21.80 24.73
CA LYS A 169 10.28 23.10 25.00
C LYS A 169 10.33 24.04 23.79
N GLN A 170 10.28 23.52 22.57
CA GLN A 170 10.21 24.34 21.36
C GLN A 170 8.78 24.81 21.04
N LEU A 171 7.74 24.16 21.60
CA LEU A 171 6.35 24.59 21.44
C LEU A 171 6.03 25.80 22.31
N ASP A 172 6.54 25.83 23.55
CA ASP A 172 6.38 26.97 24.47
C ASP A 172 6.99 28.27 23.90
N GLU A 173 8.20 28.20 23.33
CA GLU A 173 8.93 29.36 22.79
C GLU A 173 8.21 30.02 21.57
N ILE A 174 7.40 29.23 20.84
CA ILE A 174 6.55 29.71 19.74
C ILE A 174 5.22 30.28 20.25
N MET A 175 4.72 29.83 21.40
CA MET A 175 3.48 30.34 21.99
C MET A 175 3.66 31.70 22.68
N ASP A 176 4.83 31.98 23.25
CA ASP A 176 5.15 33.27 23.89
C ASP A 176 5.47 34.41 22.90
N THR A 177 5.50 34.15 21.58
CA THR A 177 5.84 35.14 20.53
C THR A 177 4.66 35.61 19.66
N LEU A 178 3.41 35.39 20.08
CA LEU A 178 2.17 35.77 19.38
C LEU A 178 1.32 36.81 20.12
#